data_AF-A0A3D5XBK2-F1
#
_entry.id   AF-A0A3D5XBK2-F1
#
_cell.length_a   1.000
_cell.length_b   1.000
_cell.length_c   1.000
_cell.angle_alpha   90.00
_cell.angle_beta   90.00
_cell.angle_gamma   90.00
#
_symmetry.space_group_name_H-M   'P 1'
#
loop_
_entity.id
_entity.type
_entity.pdbx_description
1 polymer ?
#
loop_
_entity_poly.entity_id
_entity_poly.type
_entity_poly.pdbx_seq_one_letter_code
_entity_poly.pdbx_strand_id
1 'polypeptide(L)'
;MIVPMIKYGFLVYHRDFDSFLSRLQEMGLVDVERHTKVLSDEERNLINEINRYTQTLKDLKIRAAQIDQTGQVAPLNSDAVLNEYEDLIKEKEQVESSIRRAQKDLNDVRPWGNFNIDLLRKLSDSGLNIKFYVTNEKAFDESLLEDYTVEVINNEAGQVYFVWIQQYDQDASLPIEAVEVKIPNYSASGKETEIATHRGRISE
;
A
#
# COMPACT_ATOMS: atom_id res chain seq x y z
N MET A 1 43.97 52.71 7.24
CA MET A 1 42.96 52.18 8.18
C MET A 1 41.80 51.69 7.33
N ILE A 2 41.49 50.39 7.30
CA ILE A 2 40.39 49.83 6.52
C ILE A 2 39.14 49.84 7.40
N VAL A 3 38.06 50.47 6.93
CA VAL A 3 36.79 50.57 7.67
C VAL A 3 36.02 49.25 7.48
N PRO A 4 35.46 48.65 8.54
CA PRO A 4 34.63 47.45 8.41
C PRO A 4 33.39 47.73 7.55
N MET A 5 33.18 46.92 6.51
CA MET A 5 32.03 47.02 5.61
C MET A 5 30.82 46.25 6.15
N ILE A 6 29.62 46.80 5.96
CA ILE A 6 28.35 46.16 6.29
C ILE A 6 27.88 45.36 5.07
N LYS A 7 27.63 44.06 5.25
CA LYS A 7 27.08 43.19 4.20
C LYS A 7 25.55 43.20 4.23
N TYR A 8 24.92 43.30 3.05
CA TYR A 8 23.47 43.25 2.89
C TYR A 8 23.06 42.04 2.03
N GLY A 9 21.91 41.43 2.34
CA GLY A 9 21.31 40.37 1.54
C GLY A 9 19.89 40.77 1.14
N PHE A 10 19.56 40.66 -0.16
CA PHE A 10 18.26 41.05 -0.70
C PHE A 10 17.60 39.87 -1.40
N LEU A 11 16.30 39.65 -1.13
CA LEU A 11 15.46 38.74 -1.91
C LEU A 11 14.66 39.59 -2.90
N VAL A 12 14.94 39.41 -4.19
CA VAL A 12 14.36 40.23 -5.26
C VAL A 12 13.60 39.35 -6.23
N TYR A 13 12.41 39.79 -6.63
CA TYR A 13 11.63 39.13 -7.65
C TYR A 13 12.32 39.27 -9.02
N HIS A 14 12.41 38.17 -9.77
CA HIS A 14 13.22 38.10 -11.00
C HIS A 14 12.89 39.17 -12.05
N ARG A 15 11.64 39.66 -12.13
CA ARG A 15 11.23 40.68 -13.10
C ARG A 15 11.66 42.10 -12.72
N ASP A 16 11.86 42.34 -11.42
CA ASP A 16 12.24 43.65 -10.90
C ASP A 16 13.76 43.78 -10.72
N PHE A 17 14.50 42.70 -10.97
CA PHE A 17 15.94 42.58 -10.71
C PHE A 17 16.76 43.67 -11.43
N ASP A 18 16.47 43.93 -12.70
CA ASP A 18 17.20 44.94 -13.49
C ASP A 18 16.96 46.36 -12.97
N SER A 19 15.72 46.66 -12.55
CA SER A 19 15.37 47.95 -11.96
C SER A 19 15.98 48.12 -10.56
N PHE A 20 16.04 47.04 -9.78
CA PHE A 20 16.69 47.01 -8.47
C PHE A 20 18.21 47.25 -8.59
N LEU A 21 18.88 46.58 -9.53
CA LEU A 21 20.31 46.77 -9.79
C LEU A 21 20.63 48.21 -10.22
N SER A 22 19.79 48.78 -11.10
CA SER A 22 19.97 50.16 -11.57
C SER A 22 19.94 51.16 -10.41
N ARG A 23 18.99 51.01 -9.47
CA ARG A 23 18.88 51.85 -8.26
C ARG A 23 20.05 51.66 -7.30
N LEU A 24 20.56 50.43 -7.19
CA LEU A 24 21.69 50.09 -6.33
C LEU A 24 22.99 50.73 -6.86
N GLN A 25 23.15 50.76 -8.19
CA GLN A 25 24.24 51.43 -8.88
C GLN A 25 24.19 52.96 -8.73
N GLU A 26 23.01 53.58 -8.82
CA GLU A 26 22.82 55.01 -8.57
C GLU A 26 23.25 55.41 -7.14
N MET A 27 23.08 54.52 -6.17
CA MET A 27 23.54 54.73 -4.79
C MET A 27 25.04 54.48 -4.58
N GLY A 28 25.78 54.05 -5.61
CA GLY A 28 27.23 53.88 -5.55
C GLY A 28 27.70 52.57 -4.93
N LEU A 29 26.85 51.54 -4.85
CA LEU A 29 27.26 50.20 -4.43
C LEU A 29 27.87 49.45 -5.62
N VAL A 30 29.11 48.97 -5.49
CA VAL A 30 29.89 48.40 -6.60
C VAL A 30 30.05 46.88 -6.49
N ASP A 31 30.00 46.33 -5.28
CA ASP A 31 30.24 44.90 -5.03
C ASP A 31 28.90 44.17 -4.83
N VAL A 32 28.40 43.56 -5.91
CA VAL A 32 27.13 42.83 -5.92
C VAL A 32 27.38 41.39 -6.33
N GLU A 33 27.30 40.47 -5.36
CA GLU A 33 27.38 39.03 -5.62
C GLU A 33 25.98 38.44 -5.81
N ARG A 34 25.76 37.74 -6.93
CA ARG A 34 24.53 36.99 -7.15
C ARG A 34 24.68 35.56 -6.62
N HIS A 35 24.01 35.28 -5.52
CA HIS A 35 23.85 33.90 -5.06
C HIS A 35 22.59 33.29 -5.67
N THR A 36 22.75 32.37 -6.60
CA THR A 36 21.68 31.42 -6.94
C THR A 36 21.62 30.43 -5.78
N LYS A 37 20.77 30.69 -4.80
CA LYS A 37 20.74 29.93 -3.56
C LYS A 37 20.25 28.49 -3.84
N VAL A 38 21.19 27.56 -3.93
CA VAL A 38 20.89 26.15 -3.67
C VAL A 38 20.56 26.08 -2.19
N LEU A 39 19.37 25.61 -1.85
CA LEU A 39 18.97 25.42 -0.46
C LEU A 39 20.06 24.63 0.27
N SER A 40 20.52 25.14 1.41
CA SER A 40 21.44 24.38 2.25
C SER A 40 20.72 23.13 2.80
N ASP A 41 21.48 22.12 3.22
CA ASP A 41 20.88 20.93 3.82
C ASP A 41 20.13 21.25 5.11
N GLU A 42 20.57 22.26 5.87
CA GLU A 42 19.85 22.76 7.06
C GLU A 42 18.51 23.40 6.68
N GLU A 43 18.48 24.20 5.62
CA GLU A 43 17.25 24.84 5.13
C GLU A 43 16.25 23.80 4.60
N ARG A 44 16.74 22.76 3.92
CA ARG A 44 15.91 21.64 3.46
C ARG A 44 15.33 20.87 4.64
N ASN A 45 16.12 20.58 5.67
CA ASN A 45 15.64 19.90 6.87
C ASN A 45 14.55 20.69 7.57
N LEU A 46 14.73 22.01 7.72
CA LEU A 46 13.73 22.88 8.35
C LEU A 46 12.43 22.95 7.54
N ILE A 47 12.52 23.00 6.21
CA ILE A 47 11.34 22.92 5.33
C ILE A 47 10.63 21.56 5.50
N ASN A 48 11.38 20.47 5.59
CA ASN A 48 10.81 19.13 5.80
C ASN A 48 10.11 19.03 7.15
N GLU A 49 10.68 19.58 8.22
CA GLU A 49 10.04 19.63 9.54
C GLU A 49 8.73 20.44 9.50
N ILE A 50 8.74 21.63 8.90
CA ILE A 50 7.53 22.44 8.73
C ILE A 50 6.45 21.65 7.98
N ASN A 51 6.82 20.93 6.93
CA ASN A 51 5.89 20.11 6.16
C ASN A 51 5.31 18.95 6.99
N ARG A 52 6.14 18.24 7.77
CA ARG A 52 5.70 17.16 8.68
C ARG A 52 4.67 17.68 9.70
N TYR A 53 4.98 18.79 10.35
CA TYR A 53 4.08 19.42 11.32
C TYR A 53 2.78 19.90 10.66
N THR A 54 2.86 20.51 9.48
CA THR A 54 1.69 21.04 8.76
C THR A 54 0.75 19.93 8.31
N GLN A 55 1.28 18.81 7.80
CA GLN A 55 0.49 17.65 7.42
C GLN A 55 -0.20 17.03 8.64
N THR A 56 0.56 16.79 9.71
CA THR A 56 0.04 16.24 10.97
C THR A 56 -1.09 17.10 11.53
N LEU A 57 -0.91 18.42 11.57
CA LEU A 57 -1.96 19.33 12.03
C LEU A 57 -3.21 19.30 11.14
N LYS A 58 -3.05 19.17 9.82
CA LYS A 58 -4.19 19.09 8.90
C LYS A 58 -5.02 17.83 9.17
N ASP A 59 -4.37 16.69 9.31
CA ASP A 59 -5.03 15.40 9.54
C ASP A 59 -5.68 15.35 10.92
N LEU A 60 -4.97 15.81 11.95
CA LEU A 60 -5.51 15.89 13.32
C LEU A 60 -6.69 16.85 13.41
N LYS A 61 -6.69 17.99 12.70
CA LYS A 61 -7.83 18.90 12.67
C LYS A 61 -9.09 18.26 12.08
N ILE A 62 -8.95 17.46 11.02
CA ILE A 62 -10.07 16.73 10.42
C ILE A 62 -10.68 15.76 11.43
N ARG A 63 -9.84 15.04 12.18
CA ARG A 63 -10.29 14.08 13.21
C ARG A 63 -10.85 14.78 14.45
N ALA A 64 -10.23 15.87 14.89
CA ALA A 64 -10.67 16.65 16.05
C ALA A 64 -12.06 17.27 15.82
N ALA A 65 -12.43 17.59 14.56
CA ALA A 65 -13.77 18.05 14.23
C ALA A 65 -14.86 16.97 14.41
N GLN A 66 -14.47 15.69 14.54
CA GLN A 66 -15.36 14.54 14.71
C GLN A 66 -15.46 14.08 16.17
N ILE A 67 -14.71 14.69 17.09
CA ILE A 67 -14.62 14.29 18.50
C ILE A 67 -15.11 15.47 19.36
N ASP A 68 -16.06 15.21 20.26
CA ASP A 68 -16.46 16.18 21.28
C ASP A 68 -15.28 16.40 22.25
N GLN A 69 -14.66 17.58 22.17
CA GLN A 69 -13.48 17.94 22.98
C GLN A 69 -13.84 17.99 24.47
N THR A 70 -13.64 16.86 25.16
CA THR A 70 -13.84 16.74 26.61
C THR A 70 -12.60 16.14 27.24
N GLY A 71 -11.50 16.92 27.25
CA GLY A 71 -10.28 16.53 27.95
C GLY A 71 -9.34 17.69 28.20
N GLN A 72 -8.78 17.74 29.40
CA GLN A 72 -7.60 18.57 29.67
C GLN A 72 -6.40 17.94 28.99
N VAL A 73 -5.76 18.69 28.10
CA VAL A 73 -4.54 18.25 27.41
C VAL A 73 -3.36 18.52 28.34
N ALA A 74 -2.63 17.47 28.72
CA ALA A 74 -1.38 17.62 29.45
C ALA A 74 -0.34 18.36 28.57
N PRO A 75 0.61 19.10 29.16
CA PRO A 75 1.67 19.73 28.39
C PRO A 75 2.61 18.65 27.83
N LEU A 76 2.33 18.18 26.62
CA LEU A 76 3.20 17.26 25.89
C LEU A 76 4.20 18.04 25.03
N ASN A 77 5.39 17.46 24.87
CA ASN A 77 6.38 17.94 23.92
C ASN A 77 5.87 17.74 22.49
N SER A 78 5.93 18.78 21.64
CA SER A 78 5.49 18.73 20.25
C SER A 78 6.19 17.66 19.43
N ASP A 79 7.48 17.43 19.66
CA ASP A 79 8.25 16.40 18.95
C ASP A 79 7.79 14.99 19.34
N ALA A 80 7.44 14.79 20.62
CA ALA A 80 6.95 13.50 21.10
C ALA A 80 5.59 13.16 20.48
N VAL A 81 4.69 14.14 20.41
CA VAL A 81 3.36 13.98 19.77
C VAL A 81 3.51 13.69 18.28
N LEU A 82 4.42 14.38 17.60
CA LEU A 82 4.66 14.14 16.17
C LEU A 82 5.16 12.71 15.91
N ASN A 83 6.12 12.24 16.70
CA ASN A 83 6.66 10.88 16.54
C ASN A 83 5.61 9.81 16.84
N GLU A 84 4.84 9.97 17.93
CA GLU A 84 3.75 9.05 18.28
C GLU A 84 2.69 9.01 17.18
N TYR A 85 2.32 10.17 16.63
CA TYR A 85 1.38 10.26 15.51
C TYR A 85 1.91 9.53 14.27
N GLU A 86 3.17 9.73 13.90
CA GLU A 86 3.79 9.06 12.76
C GLU A 86 3.85 7.54 12.94
N ASP A 87 4.13 7.06 14.15
CA ASP A 87 4.15 5.63 14.45
C ASP A 87 2.75 5.01 14.36
N LEU A 88 1.73 5.71 14.87
CA LEU A 88 0.32 5.29 14.73
C LEU A 88 -0.14 5.27 13.27
N ILE A 89 0.28 6.23 12.44
CA ILE A 89 -0.03 6.19 11.00
C ILE A 89 0.63 4.97 10.36
N LYS A 90 1.92 4.72 10.63
CA LYS A 90 2.63 3.57 10.07
C LYS A 90 1.96 2.25 10.46
N GLU A 91 1.58 2.12 11.72
CA GLU A 91 0.86 0.93 12.20
C GLU A 91 -0.47 0.79 11.45
N LYS A 92 -1.25 1.87 11.33
CA LYS A 92 -2.51 1.87 10.57
C LYS A 92 -2.28 1.43 9.12
N GLU A 93 -1.30 2.00 8.42
CA GLU A 93 -0.97 1.64 7.04
C GLU A 93 -0.57 0.16 6.93
N GLN A 94 0.20 -0.34 7.90
CA GLN A 94 0.60 -1.74 7.95
C GLN A 94 -0.61 -2.66 8.13
N VAL A 95 -1.53 -2.33 9.04
CA VAL A 95 -2.76 -3.12 9.25
C VAL A 95 -3.65 -3.05 8.01
N GLU A 96 -3.85 -1.87 7.42
CA GLU A 96 -4.63 -1.72 6.18
C GLU A 96 -4.03 -2.51 5.01
N SER A 97 -2.71 -2.50 4.86
CA SER A 97 -2.02 -3.31 3.84
C SER A 97 -2.23 -4.81 4.05
N SER A 98 -2.28 -5.24 5.32
CA SER A 98 -2.50 -6.63 5.69
C SER A 98 -3.96 -7.04 5.43
N ILE A 99 -4.92 -6.16 5.71
CA ILE A 99 -6.32 -6.35 5.32
C ILE A 99 -6.46 -6.48 3.81
N ARG A 100 -5.83 -5.58 3.02
CA ARG A 100 -5.90 -5.65 1.55
C ARG A 100 -5.32 -6.96 1.01
N ARG A 101 -4.20 -7.43 1.58
CA ARG A 101 -3.62 -8.75 1.24
C ARG A 101 -4.58 -9.89 1.57
N ALA A 102 -5.08 -9.93 2.80
CA ALA A 102 -6.00 -10.98 3.23
C ALA A 102 -7.31 -10.98 2.42
N GLN A 103 -7.82 -9.80 2.03
CA GLN A 103 -8.99 -9.68 1.15
C GLN A 103 -8.72 -10.21 -0.26
N LYS A 104 -7.54 -9.92 -0.82
CA LYS A 104 -7.15 -10.48 -2.11
C LYS A 104 -7.09 -12.00 -2.03
N ASP A 105 -6.41 -12.53 -1.02
CA ASP A 105 -6.30 -13.97 -0.84
C ASP A 105 -7.67 -14.63 -0.58
N LEU A 106 -8.59 -13.96 0.12
CA LEU A 106 -9.96 -14.43 0.28
C LEU A 106 -10.67 -14.51 -1.08
N ASN A 107 -10.56 -13.47 -1.91
CA ASN A 107 -11.16 -13.45 -3.23
C ASN A 107 -10.57 -14.53 -4.15
N ASP A 108 -9.29 -14.86 -3.98
CA ASP A 108 -8.64 -15.94 -4.73
C ASP A 108 -9.14 -17.33 -4.28
N VAL A 109 -9.48 -17.49 -2.99
CA VAL A 109 -9.99 -18.76 -2.43
C VAL A 109 -11.52 -18.92 -2.61
N ARG A 110 -12.27 -17.82 -2.64
CA ARG A 110 -13.74 -17.80 -2.67
C ARG A 110 -14.35 -18.65 -3.80
N PRO A 111 -13.84 -18.63 -5.06
CA PRO A 111 -14.39 -19.46 -6.14
C PRO A 111 -14.27 -20.95 -5.88
N TRP A 112 -13.28 -21.38 -5.08
CA TRP A 112 -13.03 -22.78 -4.74
C TRP A 112 -13.88 -23.27 -3.55
N GLY A 113 -14.61 -22.36 -2.89
CA GLY A 113 -15.45 -22.68 -1.74
C GLY A 113 -14.67 -23.01 -0.47
N ASN A 114 -15.34 -23.67 0.47
CA ASN A 114 -14.77 -24.05 1.77
C ASN A 114 -14.26 -25.50 1.71
N PHE A 115 -13.02 -25.69 1.24
CA PHE A 115 -12.39 -27.00 1.21
C PHE A 115 -11.57 -27.26 2.48
N ASN A 116 -11.60 -28.50 2.97
CA ASN A 116 -10.80 -28.90 4.13
C ASN A 116 -9.40 -29.34 3.69
N ILE A 117 -8.39 -28.57 4.09
CA ILE A 117 -6.97 -28.83 3.78
C ILE A 117 -6.52 -30.20 4.28
N ASP A 118 -7.04 -30.67 5.42
CA ASP A 118 -6.68 -31.98 5.96
C ASP A 118 -7.21 -33.14 5.10
N LEU A 119 -8.35 -32.94 4.42
CA LEU A 119 -8.86 -33.91 3.45
C LEU A 119 -8.03 -33.92 2.17
N LEU A 120 -7.63 -32.74 1.67
CA LEU A 120 -6.73 -32.65 0.51
C LEU A 120 -5.39 -33.34 0.78
N ARG A 121 -4.83 -33.16 1.98
CA ARG A 121 -3.59 -33.85 2.39
C ARG A 121 -3.76 -35.37 2.47
N LYS A 122 -4.87 -35.86 3.03
CA LYS A 122 -5.15 -37.31 3.06
C LYS A 122 -5.29 -37.89 1.65
N LEU A 123 -5.89 -37.13 0.73
CA LEU A 123 -6.00 -37.54 -0.67
C LEU A 123 -4.62 -37.57 -1.35
N SER A 124 -3.76 -36.57 -1.12
CA SER A 124 -2.38 -36.61 -1.63
C SER A 124 -1.57 -37.77 -1.06
N ASP A 125 -1.73 -38.06 0.24
CA ASP A 125 -1.05 -39.18 0.90
C ASP A 125 -1.54 -40.55 0.37
N SER A 126 -2.77 -40.62 -0.13
CA SER A 126 -3.33 -41.80 -0.78
C SER A 126 -2.88 -42.00 -2.24
N GLY A 127 -2.03 -41.11 -2.76
CA GLY A 127 -1.50 -41.19 -4.14
C GLY A 127 -2.38 -40.50 -5.20
N LEU A 128 -3.33 -39.66 -4.78
CA LEU A 128 -4.16 -38.85 -5.68
C LEU A 128 -3.60 -37.41 -5.73
N ASN A 129 -3.18 -36.98 -6.91
CA ASN A 129 -2.78 -35.60 -7.17
C ASN A 129 -3.98 -34.80 -7.66
N ILE A 130 -4.29 -33.71 -6.94
CA ILE A 130 -5.43 -32.84 -7.21
C ILE A 130 -4.89 -31.52 -7.73
N LYS A 131 -5.11 -31.24 -9.01
CA LYS A 131 -4.67 -30.00 -9.67
C LYS A 131 -5.88 -29.09 -9.93
N PHE A 132 -5.70 -27.80 -9.70
CA PHE A 132 -6.76 -26.80 -9.76
C PHE A 132 -6.56 -25.93 -10.99
N TYR A 133 -7.62 -25.75 -11.78
CA TYR A 133 -7.54 -25.05 -13.06
C TYR A 133 -8.66 -24.03 -13.23
N VAL A 134 -8.32 -22.94 -13.90
CA VAL A 134 -9.27 -21.90 -14.30
C VAL A 134 -9.21 -21.74 -15.81
N THR A 135 -10.38 -21.74 -16.44
CA THR A 135 -10.52 -21.44 -17.87
C THR A 135 -11.71 -20.50 -18.12
N ASN A 136 -11.78 -19.93 -19.32
CA ASN A 136 -12.94 -19.16 -19.75
C ASN A 136 -14.08 -20.14 -20.08
N GLU A 137 -15.32 -19.79 -19.75
CA GLU A 137 -16.51 -20.60 -20.07
C GLU A 137 -16.59 -20.97 -21.56
N LYS A 138 -16.13 -20.10 -22.46
CA LYS A 138 -16.09 -20.39 -23.91
C LYS A 138 -15.02 -21.40 -24.34
N ALA A 139 -14.01 -21.60 -23.51
CA ALA A 139 -12.89 -22.51 -23.75
C ALA A 139 -13.02 -23.82 -22.96
N PHE A 140 -14.03 -23.93 -22.09
CA PHE A 140 -14.34 -25.15 -21.38
C PHE A 140 -15.09 -26.11 -22.32
N ASP A 141 -14.53 -27.30 -22.51
CA ASP A 141 -15.15 -28.36 -23.31
C ASP A 141 -15.77 -29.41 -22.38
N GLU A 142 -17.08 -29.62 -22.48
CA GLU A 142 -17.81 -30.59 -21.65
C GLU A 142 -17.33 -32.04 -21.87
N SER A 143 -16.69 -32.34 -23.01
CA SER A 143 -16.10 -33.66 -23.29
C SER A 143 -15.02 -34.06 -22.28
N LEU A 144 -14.40 -33.10 -21.59
CA LEU A 144 -13.42 -33.36 -20.52
C LEU A 144 -14.02 -34.09 -19.31
N LEU A 145 -15.32 -33.93 -19.05
CA LEU A 145 -16.01 -34.61 -17.95
C LEU A 145 -16.19 -36.10 -18.25
N GLU A 146 -16.19 -36.50 -19.53
CA GLU A 146 -16.34 -37.88 -19.97
C GLU A 146 -14.98 -38.60 -20.03
N ASP A 147 -13.95 -37.90 -20.52
CA ASP A 147 -12.62 -38.49 -20.74
C ASP A 147 -11.72 -38.48 -19.49
N TYR A 148 -11.95 -37.56 -18.55
CA TYR A 148 -11.10 -37.37 -17.37
C TYR A 148 -11.91 -37.23 -16.07
N THR A 149 -11.29 -37.57 -14.94
CA THR A 149 -11.86 -37.30 -13.61
C THR A 149 -11.73 -35.81 -13.27
N VAL A 150 -12.62 -35.01 -13.85
CA VAL A 150 -12.71 -33.56 -13.68
C VAL A 150 -14.02 -33.21 -12.99
N GLU A 151 -13.96 -32.30 -12.02
CA GLU A 151 -15.15 -31.78 -11.33
C GLU A 151 -15.16 -30.25 -11.38
N VAL A 152 -16.27 -29.67 -11.83
CA VAL A 152 -16.48 -28.22 -11.83
C VAL A 152 -16.92 -27.78 -10.44
N ILE A 153 -16.14 -26.91 -9.81
CA ILE A 153 -16.45 -26.38 -8.47
C ILE A 153 -17.37 -25.17 -8.58
N ASN A 154 -17.07 -24.24 -9.48
CA ASN A 154 -17.82 -22.99 -9.59
C ASN A 154 -17.70 -22.35 -10.97
N ASN A 155 -18.67 -21.49 -11.31
CA ASN A 155 -18.64 -20.62 -12.47
C ASN A 155 -18.98 -19.20 -12.00
N GLU A 156 -17.98 -18.31 -12.04
CA GLU A 156 -18.14 -16.90 -11.68
C GLU A 156 -17.50 -16.00 -12.73
N ALA A 157 -18.18 -14.90 -13.08
CA ALA A 157 -17.69 -13.87 -14.00
C ALA A 157 -17.22 -14.38 -15.38
N GLY A 158 -17.80 -15.48 -15.88
CA GLY A 158 -17.43 -16.09 -17.16
C GLY A 158 -16.15 -16.93 -17.10
N GLN A 159 -15.68 -17.25 -15.88
CA GLN A 159 -14.59 -18.19 -15.63
C GLN A 159 -15.12 -19.45 -14.96
N VAL A 160 -14.68 -20.60 -15.46
CA VAL A 160 -15.00 -21.92 -14.92
C VAL A 160 -13.82 -22.39 -14.06
N TYR A 161 -14.12 -22.67 -12.80
CA TYR A 161 -13.19 -23.19 -11.81
C TYR A 161 -13.43 -24.69 -11.67
N PHE A 162 -12.44 -25.49 -12.02
CA PHE A 162 -12.56 -26.95 -12.00
C PHE A 162 -11.29 -27.60 -11.45
N VAL A 163 -11.46 -28.84 -11.02
CA VAL A 163 -10.40 -29.65 -10.42
C VAL A 163 -10.19 -30.87 -11.27
N TRP A 164 -8.93 -31.20 -11.49
CA TRP A 164 -8.53 -32.42 -12.15
C TRP A 164 -7.86 -33.35 -11.15
N ILE A 165 -8.40 -34.56 -11.02
CA ILE A 165 -7.89 -35.59 -10.12
C ILE A 165 -7.14 -36.62 -10.94
N GLN A 166 -5.84 -36.79 -10.66
CA GLN A 166 -4.97 -37.76 -11.31
C GLN A 166 -4.36 -38.70 -10.27
N GLN A 167 -4.08 -39.94 -10.64
CA GLN A 167 -3.18 -40.77 -9.83
C GLN A 167 -1.73 -40.32 -10.06
N TYR A 168 -0.88 -40.45 -9.03
CA TYR A 168 0.52 -39.99 -9.03
C TYR A 168 1.36 -40.50 -10.22
N ASP A 169 0.95 -41.61 -10.85
CA ASP A 169 1.65 -42.29 -11.94
C ASP A 169 1.23 -41.80 -13.36
N GLN A 170 0.30 -40.84 -13.45
CA GLN A 170 -0.13 -40.26 -14.72
C GLN A 170 0.20 -38.76 -14.79
N ASP A 171 1.37 -38.45 -15.36
CA ASP A 171 1.69 -37.09 -15.81
C ASP A 171 1.02 -36.84 -17.17
N ALA A 172 -0.31 -36.82 -17.18
CA ALA A 172 -1.05 -36.37 -18.35
C ALA A 172 -1.08 -34.82 -18.35
N SER A 173 -0.95 -34.22 -19.53
CA SER A 173 -1.24 -32.80 -19.76
C SER A 173 -2.70 -32.67 -20.17
N LEU A 174 -3.45 -31.73 -19.58
CA LEU A 174 -4.80 -31.42 -20.05
C LEU A 174 -4.73 -30.93 -21.50
N PRO A 175 -5.59 -31.42 -22.41
CA PRO A 175 -5.65 -30.98 -23.80
C PRO A 175 -6.44 -29.66 -23.97
N ILE A 176 -6.45 -28.80 -22.95
CA ILE A 176 -7.11 -27.49 -22.97
C ILE A 176 -6.19 -26.38 -22.48
N GLU A 177 -6.44 -25.17 -22.99
CA GLU A 177 -5.77 -23.96 -22.55
C GLU A 177 -6.36 -23.51 -21.20
N ALA A 178 -5.87 -24.13 -20.12
CA ALA A 178 -6.27 -23.83 -18.75
C ALA A 178 -5.07 -23.34 -17.93
N VAL A 179 -5.33 -22.39 -17.03
CA VAL A 179 -4.31 -21.87 -16.12
C VAL A 179 -4.34 -22.69 -14.85
N GLU A 180 -3.23 -23.37 -14.53
CA GLU A 180 -3.06 -24.05 -13.25
C GLU A 180 -2.93 -23.02 -12.13
N VAL A 181 -3.80 -23.12 -11.14
CA VAL A 181 -3.80 -22.26 -9.96
C VAL A 181 -3.31 -23.08 -8.78
N LYS A 182 -2.19 -22.67 -8.17
CA LYS A 182 -1.80 -23.21 -6.87
C LYS A 182 -2.70 -22.62 -5.81
N ILE A 183 -3.62 -23.41 -5.25
CA ILE A 183 -4.38 -22.94 -4.10
C ILE A 183 -3.43 -22.70 -2.93
N PRO A 184 -3.57 -21.57 -2.23
CA PRO A 184 -2.89 -21.37 -0.97
C PRO A 184 -3.33 -22.41 0.07
N ASN A 185 -2.42 -22.81 0.97
CA ASN A 185 -2.70 -23.73 2.09
C ASN A 185 -3.59 -23.10 3.20
N TYR A 186 -4.49 -22.18 2.85
CA TYR A 186 -5.29 -21.42 3.80
C TYR A 186 -6.77 -21.58 3.48
N SER A 187 -7.60 -21.80 4.50
CA SER A 187 -9.05 -21.89 4.34
C SER A 187 -9.67 -20.49 4.27
N ALA A 188 -10.77 -20.34 3.53
CA ALA A 188 -11.53 -19.10 3.45
C ALA A 188 -11.94 -18.60 4.84
N SER A 189 -12.42 -19.50 5.70
CA SER A 189 -12.80 -19.20 7.09
C SER A 189 -11.64 -18.65 7.93
N GLY A 190 -10.42 -19.18 7.77
CA GLY A 190 -9.23 -18.66 8.47
C GLY A 190 -8.93 -17.20 8.08
N LYS A 191 -9.00 -16.89 6.79
CA LYS A 191 -8.76 -15.53 6.29
C LYS A 191 -9.86 -14.54 6.69
N GLU A 192 -11.11 -14.98 6.75
CA GLU A 192 -12.21 -14.14 7.26
C GLU A 192 -11.99 -13.74 8.73
N THR A 193 -11.53 -14.67 9.57
CA THR A 193 -11.22 -14.36 10.98
C THR A 193 -10.03 -13.42 11.13
N GLU A 194 -9.01 -13.55 10.28
CA GLU A 194 -7.85 -12.67 10.25
C GLU A 194 -8.26 -11.24 9.84
N ILE A 195 -9.10 -11.10 8.80
CA ILE A 195 -9.66 -9.80 8.38
C ILE A 195 -10.51 -9.18 9.49
N ALA A 196 -11.36 -9.97 10.15
CA ALA A 196 -12.19 -9.49 11.25
C ALA A 196 -11.34 -8.98 12.44
N THR A 197 -10.26 -9.70 12.77
CA THR A 197 -9.32 -9.32 13.83
C THR A 197 -8.60 -8.01 13.48
N HIS A 198 -8.12 -7.88 12.24
CA HIS A 198 -7.46 -6.65 11.79
C HIS A 198 -8.41 -5.46 11.70
N ARG A 199 -9.68 -5.68 11.31
CA ARG A 199 -10.70 -4.63 11.31
C ARG A 199 -11.03 -4.16 12.73
N GLY A 200 -11.10 -5.08 13.70
CA GLY A 200 -11.28 -4.74 15.11
C GLY A 200 -10.17 -3.82 15.64
N ARG A 201 -8.92 -4.09 15.26
CA ARG A 201 -7.76 -3.25 15.64
C ARG A 201 -7.74 -1.85 15.01
N ILE A 202 -8.42 -1.64 13.89
CA ILE A 202 -8.54 -0.31 13.28
C ILE A 202 -9.69 0.50 13.90
N SER A 203 -10.68 -0.18 14.49
CA SER A 203 -11.85 0.46 15.11
C SER A 203 -11.65 0.86 16.58
N GLU A 204 -10.67 0.29 17.27
CA GLU A 204 -10.16 0.77 18.57
C GLU A 204 -9.22 1.97 18.37
#